data_AF-T0ZXW1-F1
#
_entry.id   AF-T0ZXW1-F1
#
_cell.length_a   1.000
_cell.length_b   1.000
_cell.length_c   1.000
_cell.angle_alpha   90.00
_cell.angle_beta   90.00
_cell.angle_gamma   90.00
#
_symmetry.space_group_name_H-M   'P 1'
#
loop_
_entity.id
_entity.type
_entity.pdbx_description
1 polymer ?
#
loop_
_entity_poly.entity_id
_entity_poly.type
_entity_poly.pdbx_seq_one_letter_code
_entity_poly.pdbx_strand_id
1 'polypeptide(L)'
;MELRFLGGASEIGSLGLVVRDDARTLLFDYGMTPSDPPTYPPLPPDSVEAAFLTHAHLDHSGMTPMLGRLRRAQLVATPVTLAIADLLTKDALK
;
A
#
# COMPACT_ATOMS: atom_id res chain seq x y z
N MET A 1 -17.58 -10.18 6.00
CA MET A 1 -16.38 -9.34 6.15
C MET A 1 -15.17 -10.25 6.20
N GLU A 2 -14.22 -10.05 5.29
CA GLU A 2 -13.00 -10.82 5.10
C GLU A 2 -11.80 -9.88 5.25
N LEU A 3 -10.75 -10.35 5.93
CA LEU A 3 -9.48 -9.65 6.06
C LEU A 3 -8.37 -10.54 5.52
N ARG A 4 -7.55 -9.98 4.63
CA ARG A 4 -6.43 -10.68 4.01
C ARG A 4 -5.20 -9.80 4.01
N PHE A 5 -4.16 -10.25 4.71
CA PHE A 5 -2.84 -9.67 4.59
C PHE A 5 -2.18 -10.10 3.27
N LEU A 6 -1.63 -9.13 2.55
CA LEU A 6 -0.74 -9.30 1.42
C LEU A 6 0.72 -9.38 1.91
N GLY A 7 1.04 -8.71 3.01
CA GLY A 7 2.33 -8.79 3.72
C GLY A 7 2.21 -8.12 5.10
N GLY A 8 3.28 -8.14 5.88
CA GLY A 8 3.33 -7.50 7.22
C GLY A 8 2.58 -8.21 8.36
N ALA A 9 2.12 -9.46 8.15
CA ALA A 9 1.44 -10.25 9.19
C ALA A 9 2.38 -11.16 9.97
N SER A 10 3.31 -11.82 9.28
CA SER A 10 4.29 -12.76 9.84
C SER A 10 5.73 -12.26 9.69
N GLU A 11 5.90 -11.00 9.31
CA GLU A 11 7.18 -10.36 8.99
C GLU A 11 7.08 -8.85 9.19
N ILE A 12 8.25 -8.19 9.24
CA ILE A 12 8.34 -6.73 9.20
C ILE A 12 8.56 -6.31 7.75
N GLY A 13 7.78 -5.34 7.27
CA GLY A 13 7.88 -4.84 5.91
C GLY A 13 6.73 -5.30 5.00
N SER A 14 6.67 -4.71 3.80
CA SER A 14 5.72 -5.09 2.74
C SER A 14 4.25 -5.12 3.19
N LEU A 15 3.84 -4.24 4.11
CA LEU A 15 2.48 -4.28 4.65
C LEU A 15 1.47 -4.00 3.55
N GLY A 16 0.42 -4.82 3.52
CA GLY A 16 -0.80 -4.51 2.82
C GLY A 16 -1.93 -5.35 3.37
N LEU A 17 -3.05 -4.73 3.71
CA LEU A 17 -4.22 -5.40 4.27
C LEU A 17 -5.43 -5.12 3.40
N VAL A 18 -5.95 -6.15 2.75
CA VAL A 18 -7.23 -6.09 2.04
C VAL A 18 -8.34 -6.35 3.04
N VAL A 19 -9.32 -5.45 3.10
CA VAL A 19 -10.56 -5.63 3.84
C VAL A 19 -11.70 -5.63 2.84
N ARG A 20 -12.49 -6.70 2.83
CA ARG A 20 -13.58 -6.89 1.89
C ARG A 20 -14.89 -7.21 2.61
N ASP A 21 -15.96 -6.58 2.17
CA ASP A 21 -17.32 -7.02 2.46
C ASP A 21 -18.12 -7.18 1.16
N ASP A 22 -19.44 -7.36 1.28
CA ASP A 22 -20.32 -7.56 0.12
C ASP A 22 -20.47 -6.30 -0.74
N ALA A 23 -20.13 -5.12 -0.20
CA ALA A 23 -20.28 -3.84 -0.86
C ALA A 23 -18.97 -3.30 -1.44
N ARG A 24 -17.84 -3.49 -0.74
CA ARG A 24 -16.59 -2.80 -1.07
C ARG A 24 -15.34 -3.65 -0.84
N THR A 25 -14.29 -3.33 -1.61
CA THR A 25 -12.92 -3.80 -1.34
C THR A 25 -12.02 -2.61 -1.03
N LEU A 26 -11.45 -2.60 0.17
CA LEU A 26 -10.56 -1.55 0.66
C LEU A 26 -9.16 -2.12 0.89
N LEU A 27 -8.16 -1.27 0.72
CA LEU A 27 -6.76 -1.58 0.99
C LEU A 27 -6.26 -0.67 2.12
N PHE A 28 -5.56 -1.23 3.10
CA PHE A 28 -4.91 -0.50 4.19
C PHE A 28 -3.41 -0.74 4.10
N ASP A 29 -2.68 0.34 3.86
CA ASP A 29 -1.28 0.36 3.48
C ASP A 29 -0.96 -0.49 2.23
N TYR A 30 0.11 -0.12 1.55
CA TYR A 30 0.67 -0.90 0.45
C TYR A 30 2.13 -0.52 0.30
N GLY A 31 2.99 -1.18 1.07
CA GLY A 31 4.41 -0.88 1.16
C GLY A 31 5.32 -1.93 0.58
N MET A 32 6.62 -1.64 0.59
CA MET A 32 7.71 -2.54 0.18
C MET A 32 8.73 -2.66 1.32
N THR A 33 9.44 -3.77 1.42
CA THR A 33 10.57 -3.88 2.35
C THR A 33 11.84 -3.35 1.65
N PRO A 34 12.51 -2.32 2.20
CA PRO A 34 13.72 -1.74 1.60
C PRO A 34 14.96 -2.58 1.91
N SER A 35 14.95 -3.86 1.54
CA SER A 35 16.09 -4.77 1.58
C SER A 35 16.92 -4.69 0.30
N ASP A 36 18.03 -5.45 0.24
CA ASP A 36 18.86 -5.61 -0.96
C ASP A 36 18.89 -7.10 -1.38
N PRO A 37 18.11 -7.53 -2.39
CA PRO A 37 17.16 -6.76 -3.18
C PRO A 37 15.86 -6.42 -2.41
N PRO A 38 15.09 -5.38 -2.81
CA PRO A 38 13.83 -5.05 -2.17
C PRO A 38 12.80 -6.18 -2.31
N THR A 39 11.94 -6.35 -1.31
CA THR A 39 10.81 -7.28 -1.38
C THR A 39 9.48 -6.54 -1.44
N TYR A 40 8.50 -7.18 -2.07
CA TYR A 40 7.22 -6.57 -2.40
C TYR A 40 6.06 -7.51 -2.02
N PRO A 41 4.92 -6.98 -1.57
CA PRO A 41 3.72 -7.76 -1.36
C PRO A 41 3.15 -8.25 -2.70
N PRO A 42 2.31 -9.31 -2.70
CA PRO A 42 1.48 -9.67 -3.84
C PRO A 42 0.63 -8.50 -4.34
N LEU A 43 0.17 -8.60 -5.59
CA LEU A 43 -0.75 -7.62 -6.15
C LEU A 43 -2.08 -7.61 -5.38
N PRO A 44 -2.66 -6.42 -5.11
CA PRO A 44 -3.99 -6.32 -4.55
C PRO A 44 -5.03 -6.73 -5.60
N PRO A 45 -6.27 -7.05 -5.19
CA PRO A 45 -7.37 -7.27 -6.11
C PRO A 45 -7.67 -6.04 -6.97
N ASP A 46 -8.02 -6.24 -8.25
CA ASP A 46 -8.44 -5.16 -9.14
C ASP A 46 -9.73 -4.45 -8.68
N SER A 47 -10.47 -5.08 -7.75
CA SER A 47 -11.69 -4.55 -7.15
C SER A 47 -11.44 -3.50 -6.06
N VAL A 48 -10.19 -3.20 -5.70
CA VAL A 48 -9.88 -2.15 -4.70
C VAL A 48 -10.38 -0.79 -5.17
N GLU A 49 -11.25 -0.18 -4.37
CA GLU A 49 -11.88 1.12 -4.65
C GLU A 49 -11.20 2.27 -3.92
N ALA A 50 -10.61 1.99 -2.75
CA ALA A 50 -9.83 2.96 -2.00
C ALA A 50 -8.70 2.28 -1.23
N ALA A 51 -7.59 2.98 -1.12
CA ALA A 51 -6.45 2.64 -0.29
C ALA A 51 -6.26 3.72 0.78
N PHE A 52 -6.04 3.31 2.02
CA PHE A 52 -5.76 4.20 3.14
C PHE A 52 -4.32 4.02 3.57
N LEU A 53 -3.55 5.11 3.57
CA LEU A 53 -2.15 5.09 4.00
C LEU A 53 -2.05 5.66 5.42
N THR A 54 -1.57 4.84 6.35
CA THR A 54 -1.46 5.18 7.77
C THR A 54 -0.37 6.22 8.01
N HIS A 55 0.81 6.03 7.40
CA HIS A 55 1.96 6.93 7.48
C HIS A 55 2.94 6.68 6.33
N ALA A 56 3.99 7.49 6.24
CA ALA A 56 4.79 7.59 5.02
C ALA A 56 5.94 6.57 4.88
N HIS A 57 6.26 5.76 5.89
CA HIS A 57 7.39 4.83 5.80
C HIS A 57 7.25 3.86 4.61
N LEU A 58 8.37 3.48 3.98
CA LEU A 58 8.37 2.70 2.73
C LEU A 58 7.70 1.32 2.87
N ASP A 59 7.77 0.71 4.04
CA ASP A 59 7.07 -0.53 4.38
C ASP A 59 5.55 -0.41 4.48
N HIS A 60 5.02 0.82 4.44
CA HIS A 60 3.60 1.13 4.34
C HIS A 60 3.21 1.83 3.03
N SER A 61 4.10 2.65 2.47
CA SER A 61 3.80 3.57 1.35
C SER A 61 4.47 3.20 0.03
N GLY A 62 5.52 2.38 0.08
CA GLY A 62 6.46 2.20 -1.04
C GLY A 62 5.84 1.59 -2.30
N MET A 63 4.71 0.90 -2.20
CA MET A 63 3.98 0.34 -3.34
C MET A 63 2.76 1.15 -3.76
N THR A 64 2.43 2.26 -3.09
CA THR A 64 1.28 3.10 -3.45
C THR A 64 1.26 3.62 -4.90
N PRO A 65 2.39 3.87 -5.60
CA PRO A 65 2.35 4.23 -7.03
C PRO A 65 1.71 3.17 -7.92
N MET A 66 1.76 1.89 -7.52
CA MET A 66 1.13 0.79 -8.26
C MET A 66 -0.40 0.91 -8.31
N LEU A 67 -1.00 1.63 -7.37
CA LEU A 67 -2.44 1.88 -7.35
C LEU A 67 -2.89 2.71 -8.56
N GLY A 68 -1.98 3.46 -9.22
CA GLY A 68 -2.27 4.12 -10.48
C GLY A 68 -2.67 3.16 -11.62
N ARG A 69 -2.39 1.86 -11.49
CA ARG A 69 -2.88 0.82 -12.42
C ARG A 69 -4.33 0.40 -12.15
N LEU A 70 -4.84 0.67 -10.94
CA LEU A 70 -6.19 0.35 -10.51
C LEU A 70 -7.11 1.53 -10.81
N ARG A 71 -7.86 1.45 -11.92
CA ARG A 71 -8.66 2.59 -12.46
C ARG A 71 -9.62 3.26 -11.48
N ARG A 72 -10.02 2.56 -10.41
CA ARG A 72 -11.00 3.05 -9.42
C ARG A 72 -10.36 3.42 -8.08
N ALA A 73 -9.13 2.99 -7.81
CA ALA A 73 -8.55 3.10 -6.49
C ALA A 73 -8.18 4.56 -6.18
N GLN A 74 -8.79 5.13 -5.14
CA GLN A 74 -8.38 6.41 -4.57
C GLN A 74 -7.39 6.19 -3.42
N LEU A 75 -6.28 6.93 -3.40
CA LEU A 75 -5.38 6.95 -2.25
C LEU A 75 -5.80 8.05 -1.27
N VAL A 76 -6.09 7.67 -0.03
CA VAL A 76 -6.50 8.56 1.04
C VAL A 76 -5.45 8.54 2.15
N ALA A 77 -4.91 9.71 2.49
CA ALA A 77 -3.98 9.88 3.60
C ALA A 77 -4.02 11.32 4.10
N THR A 78 -3.34 11.61 5.20
CA THR A 78 -3.16 12.99 5.64
C THR A 78 -2.25 13.76 4.64
N PRO A 79 -2.39 15.09 4.52
CA PRO A 79 -1.53 15.88 3.61
C PRO A 79 -0.03 15.70 3.88
N VAL A 80 0.37 15.60 5.15
CA VAL A 80 1.78 15.37 5.52
C VAL A 80 2.25 13.98 5.10
N THR A 81 1.42 12.95 5.26
CA THR A 81 1.74 11.59 4.81
C THR A 81 1.96 11.55 3.29
N LEU A 82 1.09 12.19 2.50
CA LEU A 82 1.24 12.22 1.03
C LEU A 82 2.53 12.93 0.59
N ALA A 83 2.86 14.07 1.20
CA ALA A 83 4.06 14.82 0.84
C ALA A 83 5.36 14.04 1.13
N ILE A 84 5.42 13.36 2.28
CA ILE A 84 6.60 12.56 2.65
C ILE A 84 6.65 11.25 1.84
N ALA A 85 5.51 10.59 1.60
CA ALA A 85 5.47 9.38 0.79
C ALA A 85 5.95 9.64 -0.65
N ASP A 86 5.52 10.74 -1.27
CA ASP A 86 5.99 11.16 -2.60
C ASP A 86 7.51 11.40 -2.63
N LEU A 87 8.06 12.06 -1.59
CA LEU A 87 9.51 12.25 -1.46
C LEU A 87 10.26 10.91 -1.35
N LEU A 88 9.80 10.02 -0.47
CA LEU A 88 10.43 8.72 -0.23
C LEU A 88 10.34 7.80 -1.45
N THR A 89 9.19 7.78 -2.13
CA THR A 89 9.02 7.03 -3.39
C THR A 89 10.00 7.52 -4.45
N LYS A 90 10.19 8.83 -4.62
CA LYS A 90 11.14 9.39 -5.59
C LYS A 90 12.59 9.04 -5.27
N ASP A 91 12.93 8.96 -3.99
CA ASP A 91 14.28 8.56 -3.56
C ASP A 91 14.53 7.08 -3.81
N ALA A 92 13.55 6.23 -3.51
CA ALA A 92 13.62 4.78 -3.70
C ALA A 92 13.72 4.31 -5.16
N LEU A 93 13.36 5.17 -6.13
CA LEU A 93 13.42 4.88 -7.57
C LEU A 93 14.78 5.19 -8.22
N LYS A 94 15.74 5.74 -7.46
CA LYS A 94 17.09 6.03 -7.96
C LYS A 94 17.93 4.76 -8.11
#